data_AF-A0A9E3XG29-F1
#
_entry.id   AF-A0A9E3XG29-F1
#
_cell.length_a   1.000
_cell.length_b   1.000
_cell.length_c   1.000
_cell.angle_alpha   90.00
_cell.angle_beta   90.00
_cell.angle_gamma   90.00
#
_symmetry.space_group_name_H-M   'P 1'
#
loop_
_entity.id
_entity.type
_entity.pdbx_description
1 polymer ?
#
loop_
_entity_poly.entity_id
_entity_poly.type
_entity_poly.pdbx_seq_one_letter_code
_entity_poly.pdbx_strand_id
1 'polypeptide(L)' 'ELLAHPQLRETIDREVQEANRQLPRFMQVRYYRILAEPFSVENGELTHTLKLRTEIVEEKYKQLLDSMYDE' A
#
# COMPACT_ATOMS: atom_id res chain seq x y z
N GLU A 1 10.89 9.42 -10.26
CA GLU A 1 12.25 8.89 -10.01
C GLU A 1 12.40 8.20 -8.65
N LEU A 2 11.88 8.76 -7.55
CA LEU A 2 12.07 8.19 -6.21
C LEU A 2 11.56 6.75 -6.00
N LEU A 3 10.44 6.37 -6.64
CA LEU A 3 9.89 5.01 -6.55
C LEU A 3 10.79 3.91 -7.12
N ALA A 4 11.69 4.27 -8.04
CA ALA A 4 12.65 3.33 -8.62
C ALA A 4 13.95 3.26 -7.81
N HIS A 5 14.09 4.08 -6.76
CA HIS A 5 15.32 4.14 -5.99
C HIS A 5 15.47 2.87 -5.11
N PRO A 6 16.56 2.10 -5.26
CA PRO A 6 16.76 0.86 -4.52
C PRO A 6 16.70 1.05 -3.00
N GLN A 7 17.28 2.15 -2.52
CA GLN A 7 17.32 2.48 -1.09
C GLN A 7 15.94 2.76 -0.49
N LEU A 8 15.00 3.30 -1.28
CA LEU A 8 13.62 3.50 -0.81
C LEU A 8 12.98 2.13 -0.59
N ARG A 9 13.08 1.24 -1.57
CA ARG A 9 12.54 -0.12 -1.46
C ARG A 9 13.11 -0.85 -0.26
N GLU A 10 14.44 -0.85 -0.12
CA GLU A 10 15.12 -1.52 1.00
C GLU A 10 14.69 -0.97 2.36
N THR A 11 14.50 0.35 2.45
CA THR A 11 14.01 0.99 3.67
C THR A 11 12.60 0.51 4.00
N ILE A 12 11.67 0.57 3.04
CA ILE A 12 10.29 0.13 3.24
C ILE A 12 10.22 -1.37 3.55
N ASP A 13 11.01 -2.20 2.85
CA ASP A 13 11.10 -3.64 3.09
C ASP A 13 11.48 -3.92 4.55
N ARG A 14 12.50 -3.22 5.07
CA ARG A 14 12.92 -3.36 6.47
C ARG A 14 11.81 -3.00 7.44
N GLU A 15 11.12 -1.88 7.23
CA GLU A 15 10.03 -1.44 8.13
C GLU A 15 8.84 -2.42 8.08
N VAL A 16 8.49 -2.93 6.90
CA VAL A 16 7.42 -3.95 6.74
C VAL A 16 7.80 -5.25 7.46
N GLN A 17 9.05 -5.69 7.34
CA GLN A 17 9.53 -6.88 8.06
C GLN A 17 9.49 -6.70 9.57
N GLU A 18 9.86 -5.51 10.07
CA GLU A 18 9.80 -5.21 11.49
C GLU A 18 8.35 -5.19 12.03
N ALA A 19 7.41 -4.60 11.29
CA ALA A 19 6.00 -4.66 11.63
C ALA A 19 5.46 -6.09 11.61
N ASN A 20 5.82 -6.89 10.59
CA ASN A 20 5.39 -8.28 10.45
C ASN A 20 5.90 -9.18 11.59
N ARG A 21 7.07 -8.89 12.19
CA ARG A 21 7.58 -9.62 13.37
C ARG A 21 6.66 -9.53 14.58
N GLN A 22 5.87 -8.47 14.68
CA GLN A 22 4.93 -8.25 15.79
C GLN A 22 3.53 -8.83 15.52
N LEU A 23 3.29 -9.33 14.31
CA LEU A 23 1.98 -9.81 13.87
C LEU A 23 1.95 -11.34 13.73
N PRO A 24 0.82 -11.99 14.09
CA PRO A 24 0.59 -13.38 13.74
C PRO A 24 0.71 -13.61 12.23
N ARG A 25 1.17 -14.80 11.82
CA ARG A 25 1.43 -15.14 10.40
C ARG A 25 0.25 -14.86 9.45
N PHE A 26 -0.99 -14.95 9.93
CA PHE A 26 -2.19 -14.69 9.12
C PHE A 26 -2.50 -13.19 8.94
N MET A 27 -1.90 -12.30 9.74
CA MET A 27 -2.03 -10.84 9.63
C MET A 27 -0.82 -10.17 8.96
N GLN A 28 0.23 -10.93 8.64
CA GLN A 28 1.44 -10.39 8.04
C GLN A 28 1.17 -9.89 6.62
N VAL A 29 1.73 -8.72 6.30
CA VAL A 29 1.74 -8.16 4.94
C VAL A 29 2.60 -9.06 4.06
N ARG A 30 1.97 -9.72 3.07
CA ARG A 30 2.66 -10.60 2.12
C ARG A 30 3.19 -9.87 0.90
N TYR A 31 2.37 -8.95 0.37
CA TYR A 31 2.67 -8.18 -0.82
C TYR A 31 2.27 -6.72 -0.58
N TYR A 32 3.06 -5.80 -1.09
CA TYR A 32 2.73 -4.37 -1.08
C TYR A 32 3.19 -3.70 -2.38
N ARG A 33 2.66 -2.51 -2.64
CA ARG A 33 3.06 -1.62 -3.72
C ARG A 33 3.21 -0.21 -3.16
N ILE A 34 4.18 0.52 -3.70
CA ILE A 34 4.42 1.92 -3.32
C ILE A 34 3.77 2.78 -4.39
N LEU A 35 2.78 3.58 -4.00
CA LEU A 35 2.09 4.50 -4.89
C LEU A 35 2.87 5.81 -5.00
N ALA A 36 2.84 6.44 -6.18
CA ALA A 36 3.49 7.73 -6.41
C ALA A 36 2.72 8.88 -5.76
N GLU A 37 1.40 8.74 -5.71
CA GLU A 37 0.47 9.76 -5.26
C GLU A 37 -0.10 9.38 -3.89
N PRO A 38 -0.17 10.33 -2.95
CA PRO A 38 -0.86 10.13 -1.69
C PRO A 38 -2.38 10.07 -1.93
N PHE A 39 -3.10 9.40 -1.03
CA PHE A 39 -4.56 9.48 -1.03
C PHE A 39 -5.03 10.91 -0.78
N SER A 40 -6.10 11.32 -1.45
CA SER A 40 -6.62 12.68 -1.32
C SER A 40 -8.11 12.73 -0.97
N VAL A 41 -8.51 13.80 -0.29
CA VAL A 41 -9.93 14.12 -0.04
C VAL A 41 -10.60 14.57 -1.34
N GLU A 42 -9.87 15.29 -2.20
CA GLU A 42 -10.36 15.82 -3.48
C GLU A 42 -10.80 14.71 -4.45
N ASN A 43 -10.08 13.59 -4.47
CA ASN A 43 -10.41 12.43 -5.30
C ASN A 43 -11.37 11.46 -4.59
N GLY A 44 -11.84 11.79 -3.39
CA GLY A 44 -12.77 10.98 -2.61
C GLY A 44 -12.18 9.71 -2.01
N GLU A 45 -10.85 9.52 -2.05
CA GLU A 45 -10.14 8.37 -1.46
C GLU A 45 -10.06 8.50 0.07
N LEU A 46 -10.08 9.73 0.58
CA LEU A 46 -10.17 10.04 2.00
C LEU A 46 -11.49 10.73 2.33
N THR A 47 -12.04 10.45 3.51
CA THR A 47 -13.08 11.30 4.10
C THR A 47 -12.50 12.68 4.46
N HIS A 48 -13.37 13.66 4.69
CA HIS A 48 -12.99 14.96 5.26
C HIS A 48 -12.26 14.84 6.63
N THR A 49 -12.38 13.69 7.29
CA THR A 49 -11.67 13.34 8.54
C THR A 49 -10.44 12.46 8.31
N LEU A 50 -9.95 12.37 7.08
CA LEU A 50 -8.77 11.60 6.66
C LEU A 50 -8.86 10.08 6.84
N LYS A 51 -10.07 9.53 6.98
CA LYS A 51 -10.26 8.08 6.96
C LYS A 51 -10.25 7.58 5.53
N LEU A 52 -9.53 6.48 5.28
CA LEU A 52 -9.52 5.84 3.97
C LEU A 52 -10.90 5.30 3.61
N ARG A 53 -11.33 5.56 2.38
CA ARG A 53 -12.51 4.94 1.75
C ARG A 53 -12.06 3.78 0.91
N THR A 54 -11.92 2.63 1.56
CA THR A 54 -11.33 1.42 0.98
C THR A 54 -12.04 1.02 -0.32
N GLU A 55 -13.36 1.17 -0.42
CA GLU A 55 -14.14 0.82 -1.60
C GLU A 55 -13.71 1.60 -2.85
N ILE A 56 -13.40 2.90 -2.69
CA ILE A 56 -12.97 3.77 -3.79
C ILE A 56 -11.54 3.44 -4.21
N VAL A 57 -10.67 3.19 -3.21
CA VAL A 57 -9.27 2.86 -3.44
C VAL A 57 -9.13 1.50 -4.11
N GLU A 58 -9.89 0.49 -3.66
CA GLU A 58 -9.89 -0.84 -4.28
C GLU A 58 -10.36 -0.79 -5.73
N GLU A 59 -11.40 -0.01 -6.05
CA GLU A 59 -11.85 0.17 -7.43
C GLU A 59 -10.78 0.84 -8.30
N LYS A 60 -10.19 1.94 -7.82
CA LYS A 60 -9.16 2.69 -8.56
C LYS A 60 -7.92 1.86 -8.83
N TYR A 61 -7.48 1.06 -7.86
CA TYR A 61 -6.26 0.25 -7.96
C TYR A 61 -6.54 -1.22 -8.26
N LYS A 62 -7.75 -1.57 -8.72
CA LYS A 62 -8.18 -2.95 -8.92
C LYS A 62 -7.18 -3.76 -9.74
N GLN A 63 -6.76 -3.24 -10.89
CA GLN A 63 -5.81 -3.94 -11.77
C GLN A 63 -4.45 -4.15 -11.10
N LEU A 64 -3.99 -3.18 -10.31
CA LEU A 64 -2.74 -3.30 -9.57
C LEU A 64 -2.86 -4.37 -8.47
N LEU A 65 -3.98 -4.38 -7.74
CA LEU A 65 -4.27 -5.38 -6.70
C LEU A 65 -4.40 -6.79 -7.29
N ASP A 66 -5.13 -6.96 -8.39
CA ASP A 66 -5.28 -8.24 -9.08
C ASP A 66 -3.89 -8.78 -9.51
N SER A 67 -3.05 -7.92 -10.11
CA SER A 67 -1.69 -8.29 -10.53
C SER A 67 -0.75 -8.70 -9.38
N MET A 68 -1.10 -8.42 -8.12
CA MET A 68 -0.32 -8.85 -6.96
C MET A 68 -0.55 -10.32 -6.61
N TYR A 69 -1.63 -10.93 -7.10
CA TYR A 69 -2.04 -12.29 -6.75
C TYR A 69 -2.23 -13.21 -7.97
N ASP A 70 -2.04 -12.71 -9.19
CA ASP A 70 -2.15 -13.49 -10.44
C ASP A 70 -0.93 -14.41 -10.72
N GLU A 71 -0.20 -14.84 -9.68
CA GLU A 71 0.88 -15.86 -9.74
C GLU A 71 0.55 -17.11 -8.92
#